data_AF-A0A3B8QBD4-F1
#
_entry.id   AF-A0A3B8QBD4-F1
#
_cell.length_a   1.000
_cell.length_b   1.000
_cell.length_c   1.000
_cell.angle_alpha   90.00
_cell.angle_beta   90.00
_cell.angle_gamma   90.00
#
_symmetry.space_group_name_H-M   'P 1'
#
loop_
_entity.id
_entity.type
_entity.pdbx_description
1 polymer ?
#
loop_
_entity_poly.entity_id
_entity_poly.type
_entity_poly.pdbx_seq_one_letter_code
_entity_poly.pdbx_strand_id
1 'polypeptide(L)' 'DLVPFEKYAKAAERLANPSSAARALFGGAAYIERVDCLIRQIAQQQGLQSETLDEIVTLVDERLEKNRAVL' A
#
# COMPACT_ATOMS: atom_id res chain seq x y z
N ASP A 1 9.04 -25.42 4.96
CA ASP A 1 7.63 -25.75 5.19
C ASP A 1 6.80 -24.88 4.28
N LEU A 2 5.91 -25.46 3.46
CA LEU A 2 5.10 -24.71 2.50
C LEU A 2 3.70 -24.49 3.08
N VAL A 3 3.16 -23.30 2.87
CA VAL A 3 1.79 -22.99 3.29
C VAL A 3 0.81 -23.86 2.49
N PRO A 4 -0.12 -24.60 3.14
CA PRO A 4 -1.11 -25.43 2.45
C PRO A 4 -1.98 -24.64 1.48
N PHE A 5 -2.37 -25.26 0.36
CA PHE A 5 -3.17 -24.64 -0.69
C PHE A 5 -4.47 -24.01 -0.16
N GLU A 6 -5.15 -24.70 0.76
CA GLU A 6 -6.42 -24.23 1.34
C GLU A 6 -6.31 -22.87 2.01
N LYS A 7 -5.12 -22.52 2.54
CA LYS A 7 -4.88 -21.19 3.12
C LYS A 7 -4.83 -20.12 2.04
N TYR A 8 -4.21 -20.40 0.89
CA TYR A 8 -4.20 -19.49 -0.26
C TYR A 8 -5.60 -19.36 -0.88
N ALA A 9 -6.31 -20.48 -1.05
CA ALA A 9 -7.67 -20.48 -1.59
C ALA A 9 -8.62 -19.59 -0.75
N LYS A 10 -8.59 -19.74 0.59
CA LYS A 10 -9.37 -18.89 1.50
C LYS A 10 -8.94 -17.42 1.48
N ALA A 11 -7.66 -17.13 1.28
CA ALA A 11 -7.20 -15.75 1.13
C ALA A 11 -7.73 -15.12 -0.17
N ALA A 12 -7.80 -15.90 -1.25
CA ALA A 12 -8.26 -15.44 -2.55
C ALA A 12 -9.73 -14.99 -2.53
N GLU A 13 -10.59 -15.61 -1.72
CA GLU A 13 -11.98 -15.19 -1.50
C GLU A 13 -12.12 -13.72 -1.06
N ARG A 14 -11.05 -13.14 -0.50
CA ARG A 14 -11.03 -11.76 0.03
C ARG A 14 -10.25 -10.78 -0.84
N LEU A 15 -9.81 -11.17 -2.03
CA LEU A 15 -9.03 -10.30 -2.92
C LEU A 15 -9.78 -9.03 -3.35
N ALA A 16 -11.12 -9.08 -3.42
CA ALA A 16 -11.94 -7.92 -3.73
C ALA A 16 -12.10 -6.94 -2.54
N ASN A 17 -11.77 -7.37 -1.33
CA ASN A 17 -11.88 -6.50 -0.15
C ASN A 17 -10.74 -5.47 -0.14
N PRO A 18 -10.98 -4.27 0.41
CA PRO A 18 -9.91 -3.31 0.59
C PRO A 18 -8.77 -3.89 1.42
N SER A 19 -7.53 -3.64 0.98
CA SER A 19 -6.32 -4.05 1.68
C SER A 19 -6.28 -3.48 3.10
N SER A 20 -5.44 -4.05 3.97
CA SER A 20 -5.23 -3.50 5.32
C SER A 20 -4.79 -2.03 5.27
N ALA A 21 -3.88 -1.69 4.35
CA ALA A 21 -3.43 -0.32 4.14
C ALA A 21 -4.58 0.62 3.73
N ALA A 22 -5.41 0.22 2.77
CA ALA A 22 -6.57 1.00 2.36
C ALA A 22 -7.54 1.20 3.53
N ARG A 23 -7.86 0.14 4.29
CA ARG A 23 -8.72 0.25 5.47
C ARG A 23 -8.15 1.20 6.52
N ALA A 24 -6.85 1.17 6.78
CA ALA A 24 -6.20 2.09 7.73
C ALA A 24 -6.28 3.55 7.24
N LEU A 25 -5.92 3.81 5.97
CA LEU A 25 -5.97 5.13 5.36
C LEU A 25 -7.38 5.72 5.36
N PHE A 26 -8.37 4.93 4.96
CA PHE A 26 -9.76 5.41 4.92
C PHE A 26 -10.42 5.44 6.31
N GLY A 27 -9.86 4.72 7.29
CA GLY A 27 -10.20 4.80 8.71
C GLY A 27 -9.57 5.96 9.47
N GLY A 28 -8.78 6.82 8.81
CA GLY A 28 -8.20 8.03 9.41
C GLY A 28 -6.81 7.86 10.02
N ALA A 29 -6.11 6.76 9.74
CA ALA A 29 -4.74 6.59 10.20
C ALA A 29 -3.84 7.72 9.67
N ALA A 30 -3.18 8.44 10.57
CA ALA A 30 -2.25 9.51 10.21
C ALA A 30 -0.89 9.00 9.70
N TYR A 31 -0.57 7.75 10.04
CA TYR A 31 0.66 7.07 9.68
C TYR A 31 0.38 5.60 9.35
N ILE A 32 1.04 5.10 8.31
CA ILE A 32 1.10 3.68 7.95
C ILE A 32 2.53 3.36 7.50
N GLU A 33 2.90 2.08 7.46
CA GLU A 33 4.14 1.66 6.81
C GLU A 33 4.07 1.88 5.28
N ARG A 34 5.15 2.38 4.67
CA ARG A 34 5.20 2.84 3.27
C ARG A 34 6.20 2.05 2.41
N VAL A 35 5.89 0.79 2.16
CA VAL A 35 6.70 -0.10 1.31
C VAL A 35 6.75 0.41 -0.14
N ASP A 36 5.70 1.05 -0.62
CA ASP A 36 5.64 1.73 -1.92
C ASP A 36 6.76 2.78 -2.07
N CYS A 37 6.98 3.61 -1.04
CA CYS A 37 8.08 4.57 -1.03
C CYS A 37 9.45 3.90 -1.08
N LEU A 38 9.65 2.81 -0.32
CA LEU A 38 10.89 2.03 -0.33
C LEU A 38 11.19 1.47 -1.72
N ILE A 39 10.19 0.84 -2.36
CA ILE A 39 10.33 0.30 -3.72
C ILE A 39 10.62 1.41 -4.73
N ARG A 40 9.97 2.57 -4.61
CA ARG A 40 10.24 3.74 -5.48
C ARG A 40 11.69 4.18 -5.35
N GLN A 41 12.22 4.28 -4.13
CA GLN A 41 13.62 4.64 -3.90
C GLN A 41 14.60 3.61 -4.49
N ILE A 42 14.32 2.32 -4.32
CA ILE A 42 15.13 1.24 -4.89
C ILE A 42 15.11 1.28 -6.43
N ALA A 43 13.95 1.58 -7.04
CA ALA A 43 13.84 1.74 -8.49
C ALA A 43 14.69 2.93 -8.98
N GLN A 44 14.57 4.09 -8.32
CA GLN A 44 15.36 5.28 -8.64
C GLN A 44 16.88 5.03 -8.53
N GLN A 45 17.33 4.31 -7.50
CA GLN A 45 18.75 3.93 -7.34
C GLN A 45 19.25 3.03 -8.48
N GLN A 46 18.36 2.26 -9.10
CA GLN A 46 18.67 1.41 -10.25
C GLN A 46 18.48 2.13 -11.59
N GLY A 47 18.14 3.43 -11.60
CA GLY A 47 17.83 4.18 -12.82
C GLY A 47 16.51 3.73 -13.48
N LEU A 48 15.63 3.07 -12.72
CA LEU A 48 14.30 2.65 -13.17
C LEU A 48 13.26 3.65 -12.69
N GLN A 49 12.21 3.83 -13.50
CA GLN A 49 11.05 4.64 -13.15
C GLN A 49 9.77 3.91 -13.55
N SER A 50 8.71 4.10 -12.75
CA SER A 50 7.40 3.51 -12.98
C SER A 50 6.33 4.55 -12.65
N GLU A 51 5.65 5.05 -13.69
CA GLU A 51 4.59 6.04 -13.55
C GLU A 51 3.48 5.55 -12.61
N THR A 52 3.10 4.28 -12.73
CA THR A 52 2.10 3.66 -11.85
C THR A 52 2.52 3.67 -10.38
N LEU A 53 3.78 3.38 -10.08
CA LEU A 53 4.27 3.42 -8.71
C LEU A 53 4.31 4.85 -8.16
N ASP A 54 4.73 5.81 -8.99
CA ASP A 54 4.75 7.22 -8.61
C ASP A 54 3.35 7.77 -8.33
N GLU A 55 2.36 7.38 -9.15
CA GLU A 55 0.96 7.72 -8.95
C GLU A 55 0.43 7.12 -7.63
N ILE A 56 0.69 5.83 -7.36
CA ILE A 56 0.30 5.17 -6.11
C ILE A 56 0.87 5.92 -4.90
N VAL A 57 2.17 6.24 -4.92
CA VAL A 57 2.83 6.93 -3.81
C VAL A 57 2.18 8.30 -3.58
N THR A 58 1.91 9.04 -4.66
CA THR A 58 1.26 10.35 -4.62
C THR A 58 -0.14 10.26 -3.99
N LEU A 59 -0.97 9.32 -4.44
CA LEU A 59 -2.32 9.13 -3.92
C LEU A 59 -2.33 8.79 -2.42
N VAL A 60 -1.38 7.97 -1.97
CA VAL A 60 -1.27 7.61 -0.54
C VAL A 60 -0.77 8.80 0.28
N ASP A 61 0.19 9.58 -0.22
CA ASP A 61 0.68 10.81 0.42
C ASP A 61 -0.47 11.81 0.63
N GLU A 62 -1.24 12.11 -0.42
CA GLU A 62 -2.40 13.00 -0.36
C GLU A 62 -3.45 12.53 0.65
N ARG A 63 -3.72 11.22 0.71
CA ARG A 63 -4.69 10.68 1.66
C ARG A 63 -4.19 10.82 3.11
N LEU A 64 -2.91 10.57 3.35
CA LEU A 64 -2.30 10.73 4.66
C LEU A 64 -2.27 12.20 5.10
N GLU A 65 -2.02 13.13 4.19
CA GLU A 65 -2.12 14.57 4.47
C GLU A 65 -3.53 14.97 4.91
N LYS A 66 -4.55 14.49 4.20
CA LYS A 66 -5.96 14.71 4.58
C LYS A 66 -6.26 14.15 5.97
N ASN A 67 -5.76 12.97 6.29
CA ASN A 67 -5.96 12.38 7.62
C ASN A 67 -5.26 13.20 8.72
N ARG A 68 -4.04 13.68 8.47
CA ARG A 68 -3.29 14.51 9.42
C ARG A 68 -3.92 15.88 9.66
N ALA A 69 -4.62 16.44 8.68
CA ALA A 69 -5.28 17.74 8.81
C ALA A 69 -6.48 17.75 9.78
N VAL A 70 -6.97 16.57 10.19
CA VAL A 70 -8.13 16.41 11.08
C VAL A 70 -7.72 15.88 12.47
N LEU A 71 -6.41 15.73 12.73
CA LEU A 71 -5.87 15.47 14.07
C LEU A 71 -5.91 16.74 14.92
#